data_AF-A0A6G0ZCA3-F1
#
_entry.id   AF-A0A6G0ZCA3-F1
#
_cell.length_a   1.000
_cell.length_b   1.000
_cell.length_c   1.000
_cell.angle_alpha   90.00
_cell.angle_beta   90.00
_cell.angle_gamma   90.00
#
_symmetry.space_group_name_H-M   'P 1'
#
loop_
_entity.id
_entity.type
_entity.pdbx_description
1 polymer ?
#
loop_
_entity_poly.entity_id
_entity_poly.type
_entity_poly.pdbx_seq_one_letter_code
_entity_poly.pdbx_strand_id
1 'polypeptide(L)'
;MTLVGGHRTNNMTEGWNNGFAKLCGHKHPTIWKLIRKIKMEISADDAKLALDARSVRKLGQTRTIETRLENLCIQIQEGKIGVLDFLTAVSHNIRKRYD
;
A
#
# COMPACT_ATOMS: atom_id res chain seq x y z
N MET A 1 15.73 -9.15 -21.73
CA MET A 1 15.97 -10.54 -21.33
C MET A 1 15.60 -10.65 -19.86
N THR A 2 14.46 -11.27 -19.57
CA THR A 2 13.99 -11.49 -18.18
C THR A 2 14.15 -12.97 -17.90
N LEU A 3 14.94 -13.33 -16.89
CA LEU A 3 15.16 -14.71 -16.49
C LEU A 3 13.81 -15.34 -16.10
N VAL A 4 13.49 -16.47 -16.72
CA VAL A 4 12.31 -17.28 -16.43
C VAL A 4 12.39 -17.77 -14.97
N GLY A 5 11.40 -17.40 -14.15
CA GLY A 5 11.16 -18.00 -12.82
C GLY A 5 11.35 -17.09 -11.59
N GLY A 6 11.78 -15.84 -11.73
CA GLY A 6 11.86 -14.89 -10.60
C GLY A 6 10.52 -14.20 -10.31
N HIS A 7 10.20 -14.00 -9.03
CA HIS A 7 9.03 -13.24 -8.56
C HIS A 7 8.75 -11.98 -9.42
N ARG A 8 7.48 -11.70 -9.73
CA ARG A 8 7.02 -10.48 -10.44
C ARG A 8 7.23 -9.20 -9.61
N THR A 9 8.47 -8.84 -9.32
CA THR A 9 8.84 -7.66 -8.52
C THR A 9 9.69 -6.69 -9.34
N ASN A 10 9.27 -6.32 -10.56
CA ASN A 10 9.82 -5.16 -11.28
C ASN A 10 8.95 -3.90 -11.14
N ASN A 11 7.67 -4.02 -10.75
CA ASN A 11 6.73 -2.90 -10.70
C ASN A 11 7.22 -1.72 -9.84
N MET A 12 7.92 -2.00 -8.72
CA MET A 12 8.43 -0.95 -7.84
C MET A 12 9.60 -0.20 -8.49
N THR A 13 10.54 -0.92 -9.11
CA THR A 13 11.68 -0.32 -9.79
C THR A 13 11.26 0.43 -11.05
N GLU A 14 10.31 -0.11 -11.81
CA GLU A 14 9.74 0.55 -12.98
C GLU A 14 8.95 1.81 -12.61
N GLY A 15 8.15 1.74 -11.53
CA GLY A 15 7.44 2.89 -10.98
C GLY A 15 8.39 3.99 -10.52
N TRP A 16 9.45 3.63 -9.79
CA TRP A 16 10.46 4.58 -9.36
C TRP A 16 11.21 5.20 -10.53
N ASN A 17 11.68 4.39 -11.50
CA ASN A 17 12.37 4.89 -12.69
C ASN A 17 11.47 5.84 -13.51
N ASN A 18 10.19 5.52 -13.66
CA ASN A 18 9.24 6.37 -14.38
C ASN A 18 8.99 7.70 -13.63
N GLY A 19 8.84 7.65 -12.31
CA GLY A 19 8.70 8.84 -11.47
C GLY A 19 9.94 9.74 -11.56
N PHE A 20 11.12 9.15 -11.38
CA PHE A 20 12.39 9.86 -11.43
C PHE A 20 12.66 10.45 -12.83
N ALA A 21 12.37 9.72 -13.91
CA ALA A 21 12.51 10.22 -15.28
C ALA A 21 11.64 11.45 -15.53
N LYS A 22 10.38 11.44 -15.03
CA LYS A 22 9.49 12.61 -15.06
C LYS A 22 10.04 13.79 -14.26
N LEU A 23 10.57 13.53 -13.06
CA LEU A 23 11.16 14.56 -12.20
C LEU A 23 12.41 15.20 -12.83
N CYS A 24 13.24 14.39 -13.48
CA CYS A 24 14.43 14.85 -14.22
C CYS A 24 14.03 15.69 -15.43
N GLY A 25 13.01 15.30 -16.19
CA GLY A 25 12.44 16.08 -17.30
C GLY A 25 13.38 16.33 -18.48
N HIS A 26 14.55 15.67 -18.51
CA HIS A 26 15.58 15.81 -19.53
C HIS A 26 16.13 14.43 -19.88
N LYS A 27 16.33 14.14 -21.18
CA LYS A 27 16.92 12.88 -21.65
C LYS A 27 18.40 12.73 -21.24
N HIS A 28 19.13 13.85 -21.17
CA HIS A 28 20.56 13.88 -20.83
C HIS A 28 20.85 15.01 -19.84
N PRO A 29 20.51 14.85 -18.55
CA PRO A 29 20.83 15.83 -17.52
C PRO A 29 22.34 15.86 -17.25
N THR A 30 22.86 17.02 -16.86
CA THR A 30 24.21 17.11 -16.30
C THR A 30 24.27 16.38 -14.96
N ILE A 31 25.46 15.91 -14.56
CA ILE A 31 25.69 15.24 -13.28
C ILE A 31 25.19 16.11 -12.11
N TRP A 32 25.43 17.41 -12.15
CA TRP A 32 24.94 18.35 -11.14
C TRP A 32 23.42 18.41 -11.05
N LYS A 33 22.73 18.38 -12.19
CA LYS A 33 21.27 18.37 -12.23
C LYS A 33 20.73 17.05 -11.71
N LEU A 34 21.37 15.93 -12.05
CA LEU A 34 21.04 14.60 -11.51
C LEU A 34 21.14 14.57 -9.98
N ILE A 35 22.26 15.02 -9.41
CA ILE A 35 22.47 15.05 -7.95
C ILE A 35 21.39 15.89 -7.25
N ARG A 36 21.04 17.05 -7.82
CA ARG A 36 19.97 17.90 -7.26
C ARG A 36 18.62 17.20 -7.27
N LYS A 37 18.30 16.46 -8.35
CA LYS A 37 17.03 15.73 -8.47
C LYS A 37 16.96 14.52 -7.52
N ILE A 38 18.05 13.78 -7.33
CA ILE A 38 18.12 12.71 -6.34
C ILE A 38 17.85 13.25 -4.93
N LYS A 39 18.46 14.38 -4.56
CA LYS A 39 18.21 15.02 -3.26
C LYS A 39 16.74 15.42 -3.07
N MET A 40 16.09 15.90 -4.14
CA MET A 40 14.66 16.24 -4.10
C MET A 40 13.76 15.02 -3.87
N GLU A 41 14.06 13.87 -4.51
CA GLU A 41 13.33 12.62 -4.24
C GLU A 41 13.47 12.19 -2.78
N ILE A 42 14.70 12.17 -2.25
CA ILE A 42 14.94 11.79 -0.86
C ILE A 42 14.14 12.70 0.10
N SER A 43 14.17 14.02 -0.13
CA SER A 43 13.39 14.96 0.70
C SER A 43 11.87 14.77 0.56
N ALA A 44 11.38 14.38 -0.62
CA ALA A 44 9.96 14.09 -0.82
C ALA A 44 9.53 12.80 -0.10
N ASP A 45 10.37 11.76 -0.14
CA ASP A 45 10.16 10.52 0.60
C ASP A 45 10.22 10.75 2.12
N ASP A 46 11.19 11.51 2.60
CA ASP A 46 11.29 11.89 4.02
C ASP A 46 10.05 12.68 4.47
N ALA A 47 9.58 13.62 3.65
CA ALA A 47 8.35 14.37 3.93
C ALA A 47 7.13 13.45 3.96
N LYS A 48 7.04 12.49 3.03
CA LYS A 48 5.97 11.49 3.00
C LYS A 48 6.01 10.56 4.20
N LEU A 49 7.19 10.13 4.66
CA LEU A 49 7.37 9.33 5.86
C LEU A 49 6.99 10.12 7.11
N ALA A 50 7.38 11.39 7.20
CA ALA A 50 6.99 12.27 8.30
C ALA A 50 5.47 12.53 8.32
N LEU A 51 4.85 12.65 7.14
CA LEU A 51 3.40 12.72 6.99
C LEU A 51 2.72 11.40 7.30
N ASP A 52 3.28 10.24 6.95
CA ASP A 52 2.71 8.93 7.32
C ASP A 52 2.79 8.71 8.83
N ALA A 53 3.92 9.09 9.44
CA ALA A 53 4.10 9.07 10.89
C ALA A 53 3.15 10.02 11.63
N ARG A 54 2.82 11.18 11.04
CA ARG A 54 1.83 12.12 11.57
C ARG A 54 0.39 11.76 11.21
N SER A 55 0.19 11.09 10.08
CA SER A 55 -1.09 10.55 9.71
C SER A 55 -1.33 9.39 10.67
N VAL A 56 -2.20 9.66 11.65
CA VAL A 56 -3.16 8.64 12.01
C VAL A 56 -3.70 8.20 10.65
N ARG A 57 -3.33 7.00 10.17
CA ARG A 57 -4.01 6.39 9.02
C ARG A 57 -5.51 6.53 9.27
N LYS A 58 -6.40 6.14 8.36
CA LYS A 58 -7.78 5.85 8.80
C LYS A 58 -7.80 4.63 9.76
N LEU A 59 -6.99 4.61 10.84
CA LEU A 59 -7.01 3.73 11.99
C LEU A 59 -8.45 3.53 12.46
N GLY A 60 -9.31 4.54 12.38
CA GLY A 60 -10.74 4.37 12.64
C GLY A 60 -11.41 3.31 11.76
N GLN A 61 -11.17 3.29 10.45
CA GLN A 61 -11.74 2.30 9.51
C GLN A 61 -11.05 0.94 9.60
N THR A 62 -9.72 0.91 9.70
CA THR A 62 -8.99 -0.37 9.82
C THR A 62 -9.28 -1.05 11.16
N ARG A 63 -9.27 -0.31 12.28
CA ARG A 63 -9.67 -0.84 13.60
C ARG A 63 -11.12 -1.29 13.63
N THR A 64 -12.04 -0.59 12.97
CA THR A 64 -13.44 -1.05 12.94
C THR A 64 -13.63 -2.33 12.14
N ILE A 65 -12.85 -2.57 11.08
CA ILE A 65 -12.88 -3.85 10.36
C ILE A 65 -12.29 -4.96 11.25
N GLU A 66 -11.14 -4.72 11.88
CA GLU A 66 -10.49 -5.68 12.80
C GLU A 66 -11.42 -6.08 13.96
N THR A 67 -11.99 -5.09 14.68
CA THR A 67 -12.95 -5.34 15.77
C THR A 67 -14.20 -6.08 15.29
N ARG A 68 -14.69 -5.80 14.08
CA ARG A 68 -15.85 -6.53 13.52
C ARG A 68 -15.52 -7.98 13.22
N LEU A 69 -14.33 -8.27 12.68
CA LEU A 69 -13.88 -9.63 12.42
C LEU A 69 -13.65 -10.40 13.72
N GLU A 70 -13.05 -9.78 14.75
CA GLU A 70 -12.90 -10.37 16.08
C GLU A 70 -14.24 -10.75 16.70
N ASN A 71 -15.22 -9.86 16.65
CA ASN A 71 -16.57 -10.14 17.14
C ASN A 71 -17.26 -11.29 16.41
N LEU A 72 -17.03 -11.43 15.09
CA LEU A 72 -17.56 -12.56 14.33
C LEU A 72 -16.92 -13.89 14.77
N CYS A 73 -15.62 -13.89 15.06
CA CYS A 73 -14.92 -15.07 15.60
C CYS A 73 -15.46 -15.48 16.97
N ILE A 74 -15.74 -14.52 17.86
CA ILE A 74 -16.35 -14.79 19.16
C ILE A 74 -17.75 -15.40 18.98
N GLN A 75 -18.58 -14.82 18.11
CA GLN A 75 -19.95 -15.29 17.90
C GLN A 75 -20.04 -16.71 17.35
N ILE A 76 -19.14 -17.11 16.44
CA ILE A 76 -19.12 -18.48 15.92
C ILE A 76 -18.59 -19.47 16.97
N GLN A 77 -17.62 -19.06 17.78
CA GLN A 77 -17.10 -19.87 18.88
C GLN A 77 -18.16 -20.12 19.98
N GLU A 78 -19.00 -19.13 20.24
CA GLU A 78 -20.14 -19.23 21.17
C GLU A 78 -21.37 -19.93 20.55
N GLY A 79 -21.33 -20.29 19.27
CA GLY A 79 -22.44 -20.93 18.56
C GLY A 79 -23.64 -20.01 18.30
N LYS A 80 -23.46 -18.68 18.43
CA LYS A 80 -24.52 -17.68 18.21
C LYS A 80 -24.83 -17.46 16.73
N ILE A 81 -23.89 -17.77 15.85
CA ILE A 81 -24.05 -17.69 14.40
C ILE A 81 -23.63 -19.00 13.74
N GLY A 82 -24.29 -19.37 12.65
CA GLY A 82 -23.90 -20.52 11.83
C GLY A 82 -22.67 -20.24 10.98
N VAL A 83 -22.01 -21.31 10.52
CA VAL A 83 -20.83 -21.23 9.64
C VAL A 83 -21.12 -20.43 8.36
N LEU A 84 -22.32 -20.57 7.79
CA LEU A 84 -22.69 -19.88 6.56
C LEU A 84 -22.84 -18.36 6.76
N ASP A 85 -23.44 -17.96 7.89
CA ASP A 85 -23.61 -16.54 8.26
C ASP A 85 -22.26 -15.88 8.54
N PHE A 86 -21.36 -16.60 9.21
CA PHE A 86 -19.98 -16.16 9.45
C PHE A 86 -19.23 -15.90 8.13
N LEU A 87 -19.24 -16.87 7.20
CA LEU A 87 -18.56 -16.72 5.91
C LEU A 87 -19.12 -15.56 5.08
N THR A 88 -20.43 -15.38 5.09
CA THR A 88 -21.11 -14.27 4.42
C THR A 88 -20.67 -12.93 5.02
N ALA A 89 -20.68 -12.80 6.35
CA ALA A 89 -20.26 -11.58 7.03
C ALA A 89 -18.77 -11.27 6.81
N VAL A 90 -17.88 -12.26 6.81
CA VAL A 90 -16.46 -12.07 6.50
C VAL A 90 -16.26 -11.57 5.07
N SER A 91 -17.01 -12.11 4.09
CA SER A 91 -16.91 -11.68 2.70
C SER A 91 -17.21 -10.17 2.51
N HIS A 92 -18.17 -9.64 3.27
CA HIS A 92 -18.53 -8.22 3.25
C HIS A 92 -17.44 -7.30 3.81
N ASN A 93 -16.56 -7.83 4.68
CA ASN A 93 -15.45 -7.08 5.27
C ASN A 93 -14.17 -7.12 4.41
N ILE A 94 -14.03 -8.12 3.51
CA ILE A 94 -12.82 -8.30 2.66
C ILE A 94 -13.00 -7.70 1.26
N ARG A 95 -14.23 -7.48 0.79
CA ARG A 95 -14.49 -6.99 -0.57
C ARG A 95 -13.90 -5.60 -0.78
N LYS A 96 -12.75 -5.55 -1.47
CA LYS A 96 -12.17 -4.31 -2.02
C LYS A 96 -13.18 -3.70 -2.99
N ARG A 97 -13.62 -2.47 -2.71
CA ARG A 97 -14.29 -1.63 -3.71
C ARG A 97 -13.23 -1.27 -4.76
N TYR A 98 -13.39 -1.80 -5.96
CA TYR A 98 -12.72 -1.24 -7.13
C TYR A 98 -13.59 -0.05 -7.55
N ASP A 99 -13.10 1.15 -7.27
CA ASP A 99 -13.57 2.40 -7.89
C ASP A 99 -12.63 2.74 -9.05
#